data_AF-A0A9W9ZCD9-F1
#
_entry.id   AF-A0A9W9ZCD9-F1
#
_cell.length_a   1.000
_cell.length_b   1.000
_cell.length_c   1.000
_cell.angle_alpha   90.00
_cell.angle_beta   90.00
_cell.angle_gamma   90.00
#
_symmetry.space_group_name_H-M   'P 1'
#
loop_
_entity.id
_entity.type
_entity.pdbx_description
1 polymer ?
#
loop_
_entity_poly.entity_id
_entity_poly.type
_entity_poly.pdbx_seq_one_letter_code
_entity_poly.pdbx_strand_id
1 'polypeptide(L)'
;MITELRQQSTWLNFTFEPHMAKFTGFDNTCDLSAVLGMLANASVFHTRIQTNAKDVRSQVRNEWGHCNFDHWTEPEFNNSFQLMETLVRSLGLPKADQDKELADLRDWETKGLTLCMGCPVDKDLMNLVSVEVTKLTQDVEAIAKSSADEAKKISEALQDTTEEINKFDQRITDIESRMEAERKEQLEKNPSFVR
;
A
#
# COMPACT_ATOMS: atom_id res chain seq x y z
N MET A 1 -8.39 -7.13 -11.96
CA MET A 1 -8.73 -5.75 -12.38
C MET A 1 -8.61 -5.53 -13.90
N ILE A 2 -7.78 -6.31 -14.63
CA ILE A 2 -7.72 -6.35 -16.12
C ILE A 2 -8.72 -7.36 -16.73
N THR A 3 -9.41 -8.16 -15.91
CA THR A 3 -10.21 -9.31 -16.36
C THR A 3 -11.66 -9.02 -16.72
N GLU A 4 -12.15 -7.79 -16.52
CA GLU A 4 -13.58 -7.45 -16.69
C GLU A 4 -13.86 -6.33 -17.70
N LEU A 5 -12.96 -6.14 -18.67
CA LEU A 5 -13.32 -5.70 -20.02
C LEU A 5 -14.05 -6.83 -20.80
N ARG A 6 -14.84 -7.66 -20.10
CA ARG A 6 -15.44 -8.92 -20.60
C ARG A 6 -16.83 -8.77 -21.20
N GLN A 7 -17.47 -7.60 -21.10
CA GLN A 7 -18.86 -7.38 -21.56
C GLN A 7 -19.02 -6.27 -22.62
N GLN A 8 -17.94 -5.85 -23.28
CA GLN A 8 -18.00 -4.87 -24.37
C GLN A 8 -18.15 -5.50 -25.77
N SER A 9 -18.55 -6.76 -25.86
CA SER A 9 -18.70 -7.51 -27.12
C SER A 9 -19.97 -7.21 -27.93
N THR A 10 -20.91 -6.40 -27.41
CA THR A 10 -22.17 -6.08 -28.10
C THR A 10 -22.10 -4.78 -28.92
N TRP A 11 -21.09 -3.94 -28.68
CA TRP A 11 -21.03 -2.54 -29.13
C TRP A 11 -20.67 -2.33 -30.60
N LEU A 12 -20.01 -3.30 -31.23
CA LEU A 12 -19.46 -3.14 -32.58
C LEU A 12 -20.28 -3.81 -33.67
N ASN A 13 -21.20 -4.71 -33.32
CA ASN A 13 -22.09 -5.35 -34.29
C ASN A 13 -23.20 -4.41 -34.80
N PHE A 14 -23.54 -3.34 -34.07
CA PHE A 14 -24.69 -2.50 -34.42
C PHE A 14 -24.36 -1.32 -35.35
N THR A 15 -23.09 -0.98 -35.53
CA THR A 15 -22.70 0.31 -36.15
C THR A 15 -22.17 0.19 -37.60
N PHE A 16 -22.03 -1.02 -38.15
CA PHE A 16 -21.44 -1.22 -39.47
C PHE A 16 -22.23 -2.22 -40.32
N GLU A 17 -22.57 -1.83 -41.56
CA GLU A 17 -23.17 -2.72 -42.54
C GLU A 17 -22.21 -3.85 -42.97
N PRO A 18 -22.71 -5.06 -43.29
CA PRO A 18 -21.91 -6.25 -43.54
C PRO A 18 -20.93 -6.17 -44.73
N HIS A 19 -20.99 -5.13 -45.56
CA HIS A 19 -20.09 -4.92 -46.69
C HIS A 19 -18.83 -4.10 -46.32
N MET A 20 -18.79 -3.48 -45.14
CA MET A 20 -17.69 -2.64 -44.65
C MET A 20 -16.63 -3.50 -43.95
N ALA A 21 -15.93 -4.30 -44.75
CA ALA A 21 -14.77 -5.12 -44.42
C ALA A 21 -15.02 -6.28 -43.44
N LYS A 22 -14.48 -7.46 -43.82
CA LYS A 22 -14.45 -8.70 -43.04
C LYS A 22 -13.54 -8.58 -41.80
N PHE A 23 -13.75 -7.57 -40.95
CA PHE A 23 -13.09 -7.49 -39.66
C PHE A 23 -13.87 -8.34 -38.66
N THR A 24 -13.48 -9.61 -38.55
CA THR A 24 -13.95 -10.51 -37.48
C THR A 24 -13.29 -10.22 -36.12
N GLY A 25 -12.58 -9.09 -35.98
CA GLY A 25 -11.68 -8.77 -34.87
C GLY A 25 -12.13 -7.59 -34.00
N PHE A 26 -13.44 -7.37 -33.89
CA PHE A 26 -14.03 -6.41 -32.96
C PHE A 26 -14.58 -7.14 -31.72
N ASP A 27 -13.79 -8.05 -31.17
CA ASP A 27 -14.06 -8.73 -29.89
C ASP A 27 -13.13 -8.19 -28.79
N ASN A 28 -13.04 -8.88 -27.66
CA ASN A 28 -12.24 -8.49 -26.48
C ASN A 28 -10.71 -8.37 -26.76
N THR A 29 -10.26 -8.62 -27.99
CA THR A 29 -8.89 -8.38 -28.45
C THR A 29 -8.70 -7.04 -29.17
N CYS A 30 -9.78 -6.28 -29.39
CA CYS A 30 -9.73 -5.00 -30.09
C CYS A 30 -9.25 -3.86 -29.19
N ASP A 31 -8.13 -3.23 -29.56
CA ASP A 31 -7.56 -2.10 -28.82
C ASP A 31 -8.47 -0.86 -28.95
N LEU A 32 -9.03 -0.41 -27.83
CA LEU A 32 -9.88 0.80 -27.76
C LEU A 32 -9.20 2.04 -28.37
N SER A 33 -7.88 2.15 -28.28
CA SER A 33 -7.08 3.22 -28.89
C SER A 33 -7.12 3.16 -30.41
N ALA A 34 -7.14 1.94 -30.97
CA ALA A 34 -7.29 1.73 -32.41
C ALA A 34 -8.71 2.11 -32.85
N VAL A 35 -9.74 1.71 -32.10
CA VAL A 35 -11.14 2.07 -32.36
C VAL A 35 -11.35 3.59 -32.31
N LEU A 36 -10.88 4.25 -31.25
CA LEU A 36 -10.92 5.70 -31.15
C LEU A 36 -10.10 6.37 -32.26
N GLY A 37 -8.98 5.77 -32.66
CA GLY A 37 -8.18 6.20 -33.80
C GLY A 37 -8.94 6.13 -35.13
N MET A 38 -9.74 5.09 -35.33
CA MET A 38 -10.61 4.95 -36.51
C MET A 38 -11.75 5.96 -36.49
N LEU A 39 -12.47 6.07 -35.36
CA LEU A 39 -13.56 7.05 -35.20
C LEU A 39 -13.07 8.49 -35.40
N ALA A 40 -11.86 8.81 -34.94
CA ALA A 40 -11.25 10.13 -35.04
C ALA A 40 -10.83 10.54 -36.46
N ASN A 41 -10.53 9.58 -37.35
CA ASN A 41 -9.85 9.88 -38.63
C ASN A 41 -10.55 9.34 -39.87
N ALA A 42 -11.46 8.37 -39.75
CA ALA A 42 -12.15 7.83 -40.91
C ALA A 42 -13.20 8.82 -41.43
N SER A 43 -13.14 9.13 -42.73
CA SER A 43 -13.99 10.12 -43.39
C SER A 43 -15.47 9.75 -43.45
N VAL A 44 -15.80 8.47 -43.20
CA VAL A 44 -17.18 7.97 -43.14
C VAL A 44 -17.94 8.51 -41.93
N PHE A 45 -17.24 8.93 -40.87
CA PHE A 45 -17.86 9.49 -39.68
C PHE A 45 -18.05 10.99 -39.80
N HIS A 46 -19.16 11.48 -39.23
CA HIS A 46 -19.39 12.91 -39.09
C HIS A 46 -18.30 13.57 -38.25
N THR A 47 -17.97 14.83 -38.59
CA THR A 47 -16.98 15.65 -37.88
C THR A 47 -17.20 15.72 -36.37
N ARG A 48 -18.47 15.67 -35.93
CA ARG A 48 -18.83 15.60 -34.51
C ARG A 48 -18.28 14.34 -33.83
N ILE A 49 -18.49 13.17 -34.43
CA ILE A 49 -17.99 11.89 -33.92
C ILE A 49 -16.47 11.88 -33.91
N GLN A 50 -15.86 12.37 -35.00
CA GLN A 50 -14.40 12.47 -35.11
C GLN A 50 -13.79 13.35 -34.01
N THR A 51 -14.40 14.50 -33.74
CA THR A 51 -13.94 15.44 -32.70
C THR A 51 -14.08 14.81 -31.31
N ASN A 52 -15.27 14.30 -30.99
CA ASN A 52 -15.53 13.65 -29.70
C ASN A 52 -14.59 12.46 -29.47
N ALA A 53 -14.31 11.66 -30.51
CA ALA A 53 -13.38 10.53 -30.41
C ALA A 53 -11.93 10.99 -30.18
N LYS A 54 -11.52 12.12 -30.77
CA LYS A 54 -10.20 12.74 -30.49
C LYS A 54 -10.12 13.22 -29.04
N ASP A 55 -11.18 13.83 -28.52
CA ASP A 55 -11.21 14.33 -27.14
C ASP A 55 -11.15 13.18 -26.14
N VAL A 56 -11.97 12.14 -26.31
CA VAL A 56 -11.91 10.94 -25.46
C VAL A 56 -10.54 10.25 -25.55
N ARG A 57 -9.95 10.17 -26.75
CA ARG A 57 -8.62 9.58 -26.90
C ARG A 57 -7.54 10.38 -26.17
N SER A 58 -7.52 11.69 -26.35
CA SER A 58 -6.45 12.56 -25.85
C SER A 58 -6.60 12.89 -24.37
N GLN A 59 -7.81 13.23 -23.92
CA GLN A 59 -8.05 13.75 -22.57
C GLN A 59 -8.51 12.67 -21.57
N VAL A 60 -8.98 11.52 -22.07
CA VAL A 60 -9.38 10.41 -21.20
C VAL A 60 -8.39 9.26 -21.35
N ARG A 61 -8.44 8.51 -22.45
CA ARG A 61 -7.67 7.26 -22.58
C ARG A 61 -6.16 7.46 -22.43
N ASN A 62 -5.59 8.50 -23.03
CA ASN A 62 -4.14 8.74 -22.97
C ASN A 62 -3.71 9.18 -21.55
N GLU A 63 -4.46 10.10 -20.93
CA GLU A 63 -4.19 10.54 -19.56
C GLU A 63 -4.33 9.38 -18.56
N TRP A 64 -5.34 8.53 -18.71
CA TRP A 64 -5.50 7.32 -17.90
C TRP A 64 -4.38 6.29 -18.18
N GLY A 65 -3.92 6.16 -19.43
CA GLY A 65 -2.80 5.27 -19.79
C GLY A 65 -1.44 5.76 -19.29
N HIS A 66 -1.32 7.06 -19.00
CA HIS A 66 -0.16 7.72 -18.40
C HIS A 66 -0.53 8.40 -17.09
N CYS A 67 -1.28 7.68 -16.24
CA CYS A 67 -1.94 8.25 -15.07
C CYS A 67 -0.98 9.01 -14.15
N ASN A 68 -1.25 10.31 -13.98
CA ASN A 68 -0.67 11.13 -12.93
C ASN A 68 -1.76 11.42 -11.88
N PHE A 69 -1.71 10.75 -10.73
CA PHE A 69 -2.72 10.90 -9.67
C PHE A 69 -2.84 12.33 -9.13
N ASP A 70 -1.78 13.14 -9.20
CA ASP A 70 -1.81 14.55 -8.76
C ASP A 70 -2.61 15.44 -9.70
N HIS A 71 -2.87 14.99 -10.94
CA HIS A 71 -3.63 15.72 -11.95
C HIS A 71 -5.14 15.41 -11.91
N TRP A 72 -5.53 14.29 -11.30
CA TRP A 72 -6.91 13.82 -11.28
C TRP A 72 -7.68 14.39 -10.08
N THR A 73 -8.28 15.58 -10.24
CA THR A 73 -9.26 16.09 -9.26
C THR A 73 -10.68 15.67 -9.65
N GLU A 74 -11.64 15.86 -8.75
CA GLU A 74 -13.04 15.49 -8.99
C GLU A 74 -13.62 16.14 -10.28
N PRO A 75 -13.37 17.43 -10.56
CA PRO A 75 -13.64 18.04 -11.87
C PRO A 75 -13.07 17.29 -13.08
N GLU A 76 -11.79 16.91 -13.12
CA GLU A 76 -11.18 16.22 -14.27
C GLU A 76 -11.73 14.79 -14.42
N PHE A 77 -11.98 14.12 -13.29
CA PHE A 77 -12.64 12.83 -13.27
C PHE A 77 -14.04 12.91 -13.89
N ASN A 78 -14.88 13.84 -13.42
CA ASN A 78 -16.23 14.04 -13.95
C ASN A 78 -16.23 14.48 -15.42
N ASN A 79 -15.30 15.35 -15.82
CA ASN A 79 -15.13 15.77 -17.21
C ASN A 79 -14.85 14.57 -18.13
N SER A 80 -14.07 13.59 -17.66
CA SER A 80 -13.80 12.37 -18.44
C SER A 80 -15.08 11.61 -18.77
N PHE A 81 -16.00 11.48 -17.81
CA PHE A 81 -17.30 10.85 -18.04
C PHE A 81 -18.20 11.66 -18.96
N GLN A 82 -18.17 12.99 -18.88
CA GLN A 82 -18.91 13.86 -19.80
C GLN A 82 -18.43 13.72 -21.25
N LEU A 83 -17.11 13.62 -21.46
CA LEU A 83 -16.53 13.40 -22.79
C LEU A 83 -16.95 12.04 -23.36
N MET A 84 -16.91 10.97 -22.54
CA MET A 84 -17.35 9.64 -22.93
C MET A 84 -18.85 9.60 -23.27
N GLU A 85 -19.70 10.23 -22.45
CA GLU A 85 -21.14 10.32 -22.71
C GLU A 85 -21.42 11.10 -24.00
N THR A 86 -20.73 12.21 -24.23
CA THR A 86 -20.89 13.02 -25.44
C THR A 86 -20.51 12.22 -26.70
N LEU A 87 -19.46 11.40 -26.62
CA LEU A 87 -19.11 10.47 -27.68
C LEU A 87 -20.24 9.45 -27.93
N VAL A 88 -20.70 8.73 -26.90
CA VAL A 88 -21.78 7.73 -27.01
C VAL A 88 -23.06 8.35 -27.61
N ARG A 89 -23.40 9.57 -27.20
CA ARG A 89 -24.56 10.30 -27.73
C ARG A 89 -24.41 10.66 -29.21
N SER A 90 -23.18 10.87 -29.68
CA SER A 90 -22.90 11.23 -31.07
C SER A 90 -22.90 10.05 -32.04
N LEU A 91 -22.79 8.81 -31.57
CA LEU A 91 -22.70 7.61 -32.42
C LEU A 91 -24.02 7.23 -33.11
N GLY A 92 -25.14 7.83 -32.71
CA GLY A 92 -26.44 7.57 -33.35
C GLY A 92 -26.98 6.15 -33.12
N LEU A 93 -26.61 5.53 -32.00
CA LEU A 93 -27.08 4.20 -31.60
C LEU A 93 -28.61 4.20 -31.39
N PRO A 94 -29.28 3.03 -31.54
CA PRO A 94 -30.66 2.88 -31.11
C PRO A 94 -30.81 3.31 -29.65
N LYS A 95 -31.95 3.93 -29.33
CA LYS A 95 -32.17 4.50 -28.00
C LYS A 95 -32.00 3.49 -26.86
N ALA A 96 -32.47 2.25 -27.05
CA ALA A 96 -32.32 1.19 -26.05
C ALA A 96 -30.85 0.86 -25.75
N ASP A 97 -30.02 0.78 -26.79
CA ASP A 97 -28.59 0.51 -26.65
C ASP A 97 -27.91 1.74 -26.05
N GLN A 98 -28.16 2.94 -26.56
CA GLN A 98 -27.61 4.17 -25.99
C GLN A 98 -27.93 4.33 -24.50
N ASP A 99 -29.18 4.10 -24.09
CA ASP A 99 -29.60 4.26 -22.69
C ASP A 99 -28.95 3.23 -21.78
N LYS A 100 -28.83 1.96 -22.23
CA LYS A 100 -28.10 0.91 -21.51
C LYS A 100 -26.65 1.33 -21.27
N GLU A 101 -26.01 1.82 -22.31
CA GLU A 101 -24.59 2.11 -22.31
C GLU A 101 -24.24 3.38 -21.52
N LEU A 102 -25.17 4.35 -21.48
CA LEU A 102 -25.08 5.48 -20.58
C LEU A 102 -25.35 5.08 -19.12
N ALA A 103 -26.27 4.14 -18.87
CA ALA A 103 -26.52 3.65 -17.53
C ALA A 103 -25.30 2.93 -16.95
N ASP A 104 -24.65 2.07 -17.75
CA ASP A 104 -23.40 1.41 -17.36
C ASP A 104 -22.31 2.46 -17.07
N LEU A 105 -22.16 3.46 -17.93
CA LEU A 105 -21.19 4.55 -17.73
C LEU A 105 -21.43 5.32 -16.42
N ARG A 106 -22.69 5.56 -16.04
CA ARG A 106 -23.06 6.26 -14.79
C ARG A 106 -22.88 5.40 -13.55
N ASP A 107 -23.11 4.10 -13.66
CA ASP A 107 -22.78 3.14 -12.62
C ASP A 107 -21.26 3.11 -12.36
N TRP A 108 -20.45 3.14 -13.42
CA TRP A 108 -18.99 3.24 -13.33
C TRP A 108 -18.51 4.57 -12.76
N GLU A 109 -19.14 5.69 -13.10
CA GLU A 109 -18.81 6.99 -12.50
C GLU A 109 -19.03 6.94 -10.99
N THR A 110 -20.18 6.43 -10.55
CA THR A 110 -20.56 6.36 -9.13
C THR A 110 -19.67 5.40 -8.34
N LYS A 111 -19.45 4.19 -8.86
CA LYS A 111 -18.59 3.18 -8.23
C LYS A 111 -17.11 3.56 -8.31
N GLY A 112 -16.69 4.09 -9.46
CA GLY A 112 -15.34 4.56 -9.72
C GLY A 112 -14.94 5.71 -8.82
N LEU A 113 -15.84 6.68 -8.58
CA LEU A 113 -15.60 7.76 -7.62
C LEU A 113 -15.34 7.21 -6.21
N THR A 114 -16.16 6.26 -5.77
CA THR A 114 -15.99 5.59 -4.47
C THR A 114 -14.65 4.83 -4.37
N LEU A 115 -14.21 4.20 -5.45
CA LEU A 115 -12.98 3.40 -5.49
C LEU A 115 -11.72 4.25 -5.66
N CYS A 116 -11.75 5.28 -6.51
CA CYS A 116 -10.59 6.08 -6.90
C CYS A 116 -10.37 7.29 -5.97
N MET A 117 -11.44 7.89 -5.45
CA MET A 117 -11.35 8.99 -4.48
C MET A 117 -11.48 8.51 -3.02
N GLY A 118 -11.73 7.21 -2.82
CA GLY A 118 -12.07 6.61 -1.54
C GLY A 118 -13.47 7.02 -1.08
N CYS A 119 -14.12 6.21 -0.25
CA CYS A 119 -15.05 6.80 0.69
C CYS A 119 -14.29 7.90 1.44
N PRO A 120 -14.83 9.12 1.63
CA PRO A 120 -14.26 10.02 2.61
C PRO A 120 -14.14 9.21 3.90
N VAL A 121 -12.91 8.89 4.32
CA VAL A 121 -12.71 8.15 5.56
C VAL A 121 -13.42 8.97 6.61
N ASP A 122 -14.44 8.38 7.21
CA ASP A 122 -15.33 9.07 8.12
C ASP A 122 -14.46 9.83 9.14
N LYS A 123 -14.73 11.12 9.31
CA LYS A 123 -13.89 11.99 10.14
C LYS A 123 -13.80 11.47 11.57
N ASP A 124 -14.87 10.85 12.06
CA ASP A 124 -14.91 10.22 13.39
C ASP A 124 -14.10 8.94 13.41
N LEU A 125 -14.08 8.16 12.32
CA LEU A 125 -13.18 7.01 12.19
C LEU A 125 -11.70 7.43 12.16
N MET A 126 -11.33 8.49 11.42
CA MET A 126 -9.95 9.01 11.43
C MET A 126 -9.55 9.57 12.80
N ASN A 127 -10.48 10.25 13.48
CA ASN A 127 -10.25 10.71 14.85
C ASN A 127 -10.06 9.54 15.81
N LEU A 128 -10.89 8.50 15.71
CA LEU A 128 -10.77 7.29 16.54
C LEU A 128 -9.43 6.60 16.30
N VAL A 129 -9.03 6.39 15.05
CA VAL A 129 -7.74 5.79 14.71
C VAL A 129 -6.60 6.65 15.24
N SER A 130 -6.67 7.98 15.11
CA SER A 130 -5.64 8.89 15.64
C SER A 130 -5.53 8.82 17.16
N VAL A 131 -6.67 8.75 17.87
CA VAL A 131 -6.71 8.60 19.33
C VAL A 131 -6.11 7.26 19.75
N GLU A 132 -6.52 6.16 19.13
CA GLU A 132 -6.02 4.82 19.48
C GLU A 132 -4.52 4.67 19.17
N VAL A 133 -4.04 5.19 18.04
CA VAL A 133 -2.60 5.21 17.72
C VAL A 133 -1.80 6.04 18.72
N THR A 134 -2.33 7.18 19.14
CA THR A 134 -1.67 8.03 20.15
C THR A 134 -1.59 7.31 21.50
N LYS A 135 -2.68 6.64 21.91
CA LYS A 135 -2.71 5.85 23.14
C LYS A 135 -1.75 4.67 23.09
N LEU A 136 -1.74 3.91 22.00
CA LEU A 136 -0.78 2.83 21.78
C LEU A 136 0.68 3.33 21.84
N THR A 137 0.94 4.51 21.27
CA THR A 137 2.28 5.13 21.33
C THR A 137 2.68 5.41 22.79
N GLN A 138 1.78 5.99 23.58
CA GLN A 138 2.01 6.27 25.00
C GLN A 138 2.22 4.99 25.82
N ASP A 139 1.43 3.94 25.57
CA ASP A 139 1.55 2.66 26.27
C ASP A 139 2.91 1.99 25.97
N VAL A 140 3.36 2.04 24.71
CA VAL A 140 4.69 1.52 24.30
C VAL A 140 5.82 2.30 24.98
N GLU A 141 5.73 3.63 25.03
CA GLU A 141 6.72 4.47 25.73
C GLU A 141 6.78 4.16 27.23
N ALA A 142 5.62 3.95 27.87
CA ALA A 142 5.54 3.60 29.29
C ALA A 142 6.18 2.22 29.58
N ILE A 143 5.92 1.22 28.73
CA ILE A 143 6.53 -0.11 28.85
C ILE A 143 8.05 -0.02 28.68
N ALA A 144 8.52 0.71 27.68
CA ALA A 144 9.95 0.88 27.42
C ALA A 144 10.67 1.51 28.63
N LYS A 145 10.05 2.53 29.25
CA LYS A 145 10.59 3.17 30.45
C LYS A 145 10.59 2.23 31.66
N SER A 146 9.50 1.52 31.91
CA SER A 146 9.41 0.56 33.03
C SER A 146 10.47 -0.54 32.91
N SER A 147 10.66 -1.07 31.69
CA SER A 147 11.68 -2.09 31.42
C SER A 147 13.10 -1.57 31.69
N ALA A 148 13.40 -0.33 31.30
CA ALA A 148 14.70 0.28 31.57
C ALA A 148 14.94 0.49 33.08
N ASP A 149 13.92 0.93 33.82
CA ASP A 149 14.00 1.13 35.27
C ASP A 149 14.20 -0.20 36.03
N GLU A 150 13.53 -1.27 35.60
CA GLU A 150 13.73 -2.62 36.15
C GLU A 150 15.13 -3.16 35.85
N ALA A 151 15.61 -3.03 34.61
CA ALA A 151 16.96 -3.45 34.24
C ALA A 151 18.03 -2.73 35.08
N LYS A 152 17.84 -1.44 35.34
CA LYS A 152 18.75 -0.65 36.20
C LYS A 152 18.79 -1.18 37.63
N LYS A 153 17.63 -1.43 38.25
CA LYS A 153 17.56 -1.98 39.62
C LYS A 153 18.23 -3.34 39.74
N ILE A 154 18.04 -4.21 38.74
CA ILE A 154 18.69 -5.53 38.71
C ILE A 154 20.22 -5.36 38.60
N SER A 155 20.69 -4.44 37.75
CA SER A 155 22.12 -4.15 37.60
C SER A 155 22.75 -3.64 38.90
N GLU A 156 22.08 -2.73 39.61
CA GLU A 156 22.56 -2.20 40.90
C GLU A 156 22.68 -3.33 41.95
N ALA A 157 21.64 -4.15 42.10
CA ALA A 157 21.67 -5.28 43.03
C ALA A 157 22.75 -6.33 42.68
N LEU A 158 22.99 -6.56 41.39
CA LEU A 158 24.02 -7.49 40.94
C LEU A 158 25.43 -6.93 41.15
N GLN A 159 25.61 -5.61 41.03
CA GLN A 159 26.86 -4.93 41.34
C GLN A 159 27.19 -5.05 42.83
N ASP A 160 26.24 -4.76 43.72
CA ASP A 160 26.41 -4.90 45.17
C ASP A 160 26.83 -6.33 45.55
N THR A 161 26.19 -7.32 44.93
CA THR A 161 26.51 -8.74 45.12
C THR A 161 27.92 -9.06 44.64
N THR A 162 28.33 -8.50 43.49
CA THR A 162 29.67 -8.69 42.94
C THR A 162 30.75 -8.09 43.85
N GLU A 163 30.49 -6.92 44.43
CA GLU A 163 31.40 -6.28 45.39
C GLU A 163 31.59 -7.13 46.67
N GLU A 164 30.51 -7.67 47.22
CA GLU A 164 30.59 -8.57 48.38
C GLU A 164 31.28 -9.90 48.04
N ILE A 165 31.06 -10.47 46.85
CA ILE A 165 31.80 -11.66 46.37
C ILE A 165 33.30 -11.38 46.32
N ASN A 166 33.72 -10.25 45.73
CA ASN A 166 35.14 -9.87 45.64
C ASN A 166 35.79 -9.73 47.03
N LYS A 167 35.05 -9.17 47.99
CA LYS A 167 35.50 -9.04 49.37
C LYS A 167 35.64 -10.41 50.05
N PHE A 168 34.74 -11.36 49.79
CA PHE A 168 34.90 -12.72 50.27
C PHE A 168 36.10 -13.42 49.63
N ASP A 169 36.31 -13.24 48.34
CA ASP A 169 37.44 -13.82 47.60
C ASP A 169 38.80 -13.33 48.14
N GLN A 170 38.91 -12.03 48.44
CA GLN A 170 40.09 -11.47 49.11
C GLN A 170 40.32 -12.06 50.51
N ARG A 171 39.25 -12.21 51.29
CA ARG A 171 39.35 -12.82 52.64
C ARG A 171 39.77 -14.28 52.58
N ILE A 172 39.26 -15.04 51.61
CA ILE A 172 39.66 -16.44 51.40
C ILE A 172 41.16 -16.50 51.04
N THR A 173 41.58 -15.66 50.09
CA THR A 173 42.99 -15.58 49.65
C THR A 173 43.95 -15.24 50.81
N ASP A 174 43.58 -14.31 51.69
CA ASP A 174 44.37 -13.95 52.88
C ASP A 174 44.48 -15.14 53.85
N ILE A 175 43.36 -15.82 54.11
CA ILE A 175 43.34 -17.01 54.98
C ILE A 175 44.21 -18.12 54.40
N GLU A 176 44.10 -18.42 53.10
CA GLU A 176 44.91 -19.43 52.43
C GLU A 176 46.41 -19.12 52.54
N SER A 177 46.80 -17.87 52.32
CA SER A 177 48.19 -17.41 52.45
C SER A 177 48.73 -17.58 53.88
N ARG A 178 47.91 -17.26 54.89
CA ARG A 178 48.28 -17.44 56.30
C ARG A 178 48.44 -18.92 56.67
N MET A 179 47.53 -19.78 56.23
CA MET A 179 47.64 -21.23 56.46
C MET A 179 48.88 -21.83 55.79
N GLU A 180 49.23 -21.37 54.59
CA GLU A 180 50.43 -21.81 53.87
C GLU A 180 51.71 -21.42 54.64
N ALA A 181 51.75 -20.20 55.19
CA ALA A 181 52.87 -19.72 56.02
C ALA A 181 53.00 -20.51 57.33
N GLU A 182 51.89 -20.72 58.04
CA GLU A 182 51.84 -21.53 59.26
C GLU A 182 52.29 -22.98 58.99
N ARG A 183 51.88 -23.57 57.87
CA ARG A 183 52.32 -24.90 57.45
C ARG A 183 53.83 -24.98 57.21
N LYS A 184 54.41 -23.99 56.52
CA LYS A 184 55.87 -23.92 56.29
C LYS A 184 56.65 -23.79 57.60
N GLU A 185 56.19 -22.92 58.50
CA GLU A 185 56.83 -22.70 59.80
C GLU A 185 56.78 -23.97 60.67
N GLN A 186 55.68 -24.73 60.63
CA GLN A 186 55.60 -26.04 61.29
C GLN A 186 56.56 -27.08 60.68
N LEU A 187 56.74 -27.07 59.35
CA LEU A 187 57.69 -27.96 58.68
C LEU A 187 59.15 -27.66 59.06
N GLU A 188 59.51 -26.37 59.17
CA GLU A 188 60.85 -25.95 59.59
C GLU A 188 61.15 -26.26 61.06
N LYS A 189 60.14 -26.19 61.93
CA LYS A 189 60.26 -26.52 63.36
C LYS A 189 60.29 -28.03 63.66
N ASN A 190 59.90 -28.89 62.71
CA ASN A 190 59.89 -30.35 62.85
C ASN A 190 60.69 -31.07 61.74
N PRO A 191 62.02 -30.92 61.68
CA PRO A 191 62.86 -31.53 60.63
C PRO A 191 62.97 -33.07 60.70
N SER A 192 62.34 -33.74 61.67
CA SER A 192 62.58 -35.15 61.97
C SER A 192 61.65 -36.18 61.30
N PHE A 193 60.99 -35.85 60.19
CA PHE A 193 60.18 -36.83 59.44
C PHE A 193 60.61 -37.05 57.97
N VAL A 194 61.75 -36.51 57.55
CA VAL A 194 62.35 -36.86 56.24
C VAL A 194 63.48 -37.86 56.46
N ARG A 195 63.12 -39.13 56.69
CA ARG A 195 63.95 -40.28 56.34
C ARG A 195 63.10 -41.52 56.09
#